data_AF-A0A1I1WWZ1-F1
#
_entry.id   AF-A0A1I1WWZ1-F1
#
_cell.length_a   1.000
_cell.length_b   1.000
_cell.length_c   1.000
_cell.angle_alpha   90.00
_cell.angle_beta   90.00
_cell.angle_gamma   90.00
#
_symmetry.space_group_name_H-M   'P 1'
#
loop_
_entity.id
_entity.type
_entity.pdbx_description
1 polymer ?
#
loop_
_entity_poly.entity_id
_entity_poly.type
_entity_poly.pdbx_seq_one_letter_code
_entity_poly.pdbx_strand_id
1 'polypeptide(L)'
;MRPLRYGARIMRQRTTVTAAALAALFAVCCLPAAPASAATGTFAYTFRAPRGVLTSVLTDPPSGICLPLPEVLGPHALGPAYAPHNDTGAPARVFTGPDCTGGYATLRPHGRRAPVQVLLRSVLFTPRAGRRTAPCRG
;
A
#
# COMPACT_ATOMS: atom_id res chain seq x y z
N MET A 1 -73.66 -44.81 -2.33
CA MET A 1 -73.89 -44.61 -3.78
C MET A 1 -72.95 -43.51 -4.28
N ARG A 2 -72.17 -43.86 -5.32
CA ARG A 2 -71.34 -43.11 -6.28
C ARG A 2 -70.67 -41.76 -5.90
N PRO A 3 -69.36 -41.60 -6.23
CA PRO A 3 -68.59 -40.37 -6.01
C PRO A 3 -68.76 -39.39 -7.18
N LEU A 4 -68.58 -38.09 -6.91
CA LEU A 4 -68.19 -37.11 -7.92
C LEU A 4 -67.04 -36.28 -7.34
N ARG A 5 -65.80 -36.69 -7.63
CA ARG A 5 -64.64 -35.81 -7.47
C ARG A 5 -64.25 -35.29 -8.84
N TYR A 6 -64.57 -34.01 -8.98
CA TYR A 6 -64.21 -33.06 -10.01
C TYR A 6 -62.73 -33.21 -10.41
N GLY A 7 -62.50 -33.35 -11.71
CA GLY A 7 -61.16 -33.35 -12.27
C GLY A 7 -60.54 -31.95 -12.21
N ALA A 8 -59.29 -31.89 -11.79
CA ALA A 8 -58.40 -30.78 -12.14
C ALA A 8 -57.09 -31.40 -12.60
N ARG A 9 -56.81 -31.27 -13.91
CA ARG A 9 -55.51 -31.60 -14.48
C ARG A 9 -54.50 -30.58 -13.92
N ILE A 10 -53.73 -30.98 -12.93
CA ILE A 10 -52.63 -30.16 -12.43
C ILE A 10 -51.47 -30.30 -13.41
N MET A 11 -51.33 -29.32 -14.29
CA MET A 11 -50.16 -29.16 -15.15
C MET A 11 -48.98 -28.77 -14.24
N ARG A 12 -48.04 -29.69 -14.01
CA ARG A 12 -46.79 -29.40 -13.29
C ARG A 12 -45.88 -28.57 -14.19
N GLN A 13 -45.89 -27.25 -14.02
CA GLN A 13 -44.85 -26.39 -14.56
C GLN A 13 -43.55 -26.67 -13.79
N ARG A 14 -42.59 -27.32 -14.45
CA ARG A 14 -41.23 -27.49 -13.95
C ARG A 14 -40.50 -26.18 -14.17
N THR A 15 -40.57 -25.27 -13.21
CA THR A 15 -39.71 -24.07 -13.20
C THR A 15 -38.30 -24.49 -12.78
N THR A 16 -37.42 -24.66 -13.77
CA THR A 16 -35.98 -24.74 -13.58
C THR A 16 -35.47 -23.37 -13.17
N VAL A 17 -35.48 -23.09 -11.87
CA VAL A 17 -34.82 -21.90 -11.32
C VAL A 17 -33.34 -22.21 -11.21
N THR A 18 -32.58 -21.79 -12.21
CA THR A 18 -31.12 -21.71 -12.14
C THR A 18 -30.76 -20.65 -11.10
N ALA A 19 -30.47 -21.08 -9.87
CA ALA A 19 -29.92 -20.21 -8.84
C ALA A 19 -28.47 -19.87 -9.22
N ALA A 20 -28.28 -18.71 -9.83
CA ALA A 20 -26.96 -18.13 -10.05
C ALA A 20 -26.32 -17.84 -8.68
N ALA A 21 -25.22 -18.50 -8.38
CA ALA A 21 -24.43 -18.27 -7.19
C ALA A 21 -23.76 -16.88 -7.28
N LEU A 22 -24.27 -15.92 -6.51
CA LEU A 22 -23.61 -14.64 -6.26
C LEU A 22 -22.84 -14.73 -4.93
N ALA A 23 -21.74 -15.46 -4.94
CA ALA A 23 -20.73 -15.36 -3.89
C ALA A 23 -19.84 -14.14 -4.19
N ALA A 24 -20.36 -12.94 -3.93
CA ALA A 24 -19.53 -11.74 -3.94
C ALA A 24 -18.63 -11.76 -2.69
N LEU A 25 -17.39 -12.22 -2.88
CA LEU A 25 -16.31 -12.13 -1.92
C LEU A 25 -16.09 -10.64 -1.57
N PHE A 26 -16.67 -10.16 -0.47
CA PHE A 26 -16.19 -8.95 0.17
C PHE A 26 -14.91 -9.30 0.95
N ALA A 27 -13.79 -9.36 0.23
CA ALA A 27 -12.47 -9.30 0.84
C ALA A 27 -12.26 -7.88 1.37
N VAL A 28 -12.86 -7.57 2.52
CA VAL A 28 -12.50 -6.38 3.30
C VAL A 28 -11.05 -6.57 3.70
N CYS A 29 -10.15 -5.78 3.12
CA CYS A 29 -8.76 -5.76 3.51
C CYS A 29 -8.68 -5.35 4.99
N CYS A 30 -8.55 -6.33 5.88
CA CYS A 30 -7.87 -6.15 7.17
C CYS A 30 -6.40 -5.83 6.87
N LEU A 31 -6.11 -4.62 6.37
CA LEU A 31 -4.78 -4.08 6.58
C LEU A 31 -4.65 -3.94 8.09
N PRO A 32 -3.65 -4.57 8.74
CA PRO A 32 -3.38 -4.26 10.12
C PRO A 32 -3.17 -2.74 10.17
N ALA A 33 -4.01 -2.04 10.94
CA ALA A 33 -3.71 -0.69 11.36
C ALA A 33 -2.45 -0.81 12.22
N ALA A 34 -1.29 -0.80 11.56
CA ALA A 34 -0.02 -0.71 12.25
C ALA A 34 -0.13 0.56 13.12
N PRO A 35 0.32 0.50 14.38
CA PRO A 35 0.39 1.72 15.17
C PRO A 35 1.11 2.77 14.33
N ALA A 36 0.60 4.01 14.33
CA ALA A 36 1.23 5.13 13.64
C ALA A 36 2.58 5.44 14.30
N SER A 37 3.58 4.60 14.03
CA SER A 37 4.95 4.75 14.48
C SER A 37 5.67 5.61 13.45
N ALA A 38 6.20 6.76 13.87
CA ALA A 38 7.13 7.51 13.05
C ALA A 38 8.49 6.79 12.99
N ALA A 39 9.13 6.81 11.83
CA ALA A 39 10.52 6.44 11.67
C ALA A 39 11.37 7.59 12.19
N THR A 40 11.81 7.50 13.45
CA THR A 40 12.58 8.56 14.11
C THR A 40 13.85 8.91 13.31
N GLY A 41 14.09 10.19 13.06
CA GLY A 41 15.24 10.71 12.32
C GLY A 41 14.83 11.38 11.01
N THR A 42 15.76 11.45 10.06
CA THR A 42 15.54 12.16 8.79
C THR A 42 15.76 11.27 7.57
N PHE A 43 14.98 11.53 6.53
CA PHE A 43 15.19 10.96 5.20
C PHE A 43 15.35 12.07 4.19
N ALA A 44 16.52 12.15 3.56
CA ALA A 44 16.84 13.20 2.59
C ALA A 44 16.93 12.64 1.17
N TYR A 45 16.47 13.39 0.18
CA TYR A 45 16.60 13.02 -1.23
C TYR A 45 16.77 14.26 -2.10
N THR A 46 17.39 14.09 -3.27
CA THR A 46 17.70 15.16 -4.20
C THR A 46 16.80 15.06 -5.43
N PHE A 47 16.40 16.19 -5.99
CA PHE A 47 15.57 16.25 -7.19
C PHE A 47 15.93 17.47 -8.05
N ARG A 48 15.54 17.42 -9.33
CA ARG A 48 15.70 18.55 -10.27
C ARG A 48 14.47 19.44 -10.22
N ALA A 49 14.69 20.73 -10.08
CA ALA A 49 13.69 21.78 -10.13
C ALA A 49 14.05 22.79 -11.23
N PRO A 50 13.11 23.64 -11.69
CA PRO A 50 13.40 24.64 -12.73
C PRO A 50 14.56 25.59 -12.41
N ARG A 51 14.81 25.84 -11.12
CA ARG A 51 15.90 26.72 -10.64
C ARG A 51 17.21 25.97 -10.33
N GLY A 52 17.29 24.66 -10.57
CA GLY A 52 18.46 23.85 -10.31
C GLY A 52 18.18 22.59 -9.49
N VAL A 53 19.22 22.06 -8.86
CA VAL A 53 19.13 20.83 -8.04
C VAL A 53 18.81 21.21 -6.59
N LEU A 54 17.77 20.61 -6.03
CA LEU A 54 17.32 20.84 -4.66
C LEU A 54 17.33 19.54 -3.86
N THR A 55 17.44 19.66 -2.53
CA THR A 55 17.32 18.54 -1.59
C THR A 55 16.10 18.77 -0.70
N SER A 56 15.25 17.76 -0.57
CA SER A 56 14.12 17.74 0.36
C SER A 56 14.41 16.77 1.50
N VAL A 57 13.81 17.03 2.66
CA VAL A 57 14.02 16.27 3.90
C VAL A 57 12.68 15.95 4.52
N LEU A 58 12.44 14.67 4.82
CA LEU A 58 11.33 14.21 5.63
C LEU A 58 11.84 14.01 7.06
N THR A 59 11.26 14.72 8.02
CA THR A 59 11.58 14.61 9.44
C THR A 59 10.55 13.72 10.12
N ASP A 60 11.02 12.71 10.84
CA ASP A 60 10.22 11.70 11.53
C ASP A 60 9.05 11.15 10.67
N PRO A 61 9.33 10.68 9.44
CA PRO A 61 8.26 10.27 8.53
C PRO A 61 7.44 9.10 9.11
N PRO A 62 6.12 9.04 8.86
CA PRO A 62 5.29 7.94 9.33
C PRO A 62 5.75 6.59 8.73
N SER A 63 5.79 5.56 9.57
CA SER A 63 6.05 4.18 9.14
C SER A 63 4.76 3.45 8.78
N GLY A 64 4.88 2.43 7.94
CA GLY A 64 3.76 1.59 7.52
C GLY A 64 2.86 2.20 6.46
N ILE A 65 3.09 3.45 6.06
CA ILE A 65 2.35 4.11 4.98
C ILE A 65 3.27 4.46 3.81
N CYS A 66 2.72 4.38 2.60
CA CYS A 66 3.43 4.82 1.41
C CYS A 66 3.38 6.35 1.31
N LEU A 67 4.55 6.98 1.23
CA LEU A 67 4.68 8.42 1.08
C LEU A 67 5.04 8.76 -0.36
N PRO A 68 4.15 9.42 -1.12
CA PRO A 68 4.49 9.98 -2.43
C PRO A 68 5.42 11.19 -2.27
N LEU A 69 6.32 11.41 -3.24
CA LEU A 69 7.20 12.58 -3.28
C LEU A 69 6.61 13.64 -4.23
N PRO A 70 5.89 14.64 -3.73
CA PRO A 70 5.12 15.57 -4.57
C PRO A 70 5.98 16.33 -5.59
N GLU A 71 7.23 16.61 -5.24
CA GLU A 71 8.20 17.36 -6.06
C GLU A 71 8.51 16.65 -7.39
N VAL A 72 8.30 15.33 -7.47
CA VAL A 72 8.65 14.49 -8.63
C VAL A 72 7.45 13.79 -9.26
N LEU A 73 6.23 14.17 -8.86
CA LEU A 73 4.97 13.64 -9.39
C LEU A 73 4.13 14.68 -10.14
N GLY A 74 4.38 15.99 -9.94
CA GLY A 74 3.62 17.05 -10.59
C GLY A 74 3.90 17.21 -12.10
N PRO A 75 3.07 17.99 -12.81
CA PRO A 75 3.23 18.26 -14.25
C PRO A 75 4.54 18.99 -14.59
N HIS A 76 5.15 19.64 -13.60
CA HIS A 76 6.44 20.32 -13.72
C HIS A 76 7.63 19.50 -13.19
N ALA A 77 7.43 18.23 -12.86
CA ALA A 77 8.50 17.36 -12.40
C ALA A 77 9.53 17.16 -13.52
N LEU A 78 10.80 17.43 -13.21
CA LEU A 78 11.91 17.30 -14.17
C LEU A 78 12.58 15.91 -14.13
N GLY A 79 11.87 14.90 -13.64
CA GLY A 79 12.35 13.55 -13.46
C GLY A 79 12.15 13.02 -12.03
N PRO A 80 12.59 11.78 -11.76
CA PRO A 80 12.53 11.19 -10.43
C PRO A 80 13.54 11.85 -9.46
N ALA A 81 13.32 11.65 -8.18
CA ALA A 81 14.32 11.98 -7.16
C ALA A 81 15.47 10.96 -7.23
N TYR A 82 16.60 11.29 -6.62
CA TYR A 82 17.79 10.45 -6.60
C TYR A 82 18.67 10.68 -5.37
N ALA A 83 19.69 9.82 -5.21
CA ALA A 83 20.66 9.82 -4.11
C ALA A 83 20.02 9.90 -2.70
N PRO A 84 19.00 9.07 -2.40
CA PRO A 84 18.34 9.09 -1.10
C PRO A 84 19.31 8.73 0.04
N HIS A 85 19.09 9.34 1.20
CA HIS A 85 19.84 9.10 2.43
C HIS A 85 18.87 8.80 3.55
N ASN A 86 19.03 7.64 4.17
CA ASN A 86 18.19 7.19 5.26
C ASN A 86 18.94 7.29 6.60
N ASP A 87 18.78 8.44 7.26
CA ASP A 87 19.25 8.67 8.62
C ASP A 87 18.18 8.34 9.68
N THR A 88 17.05 7.73 9.27
CA THR A 88 16.03 7.26 10.20
C THR A 88 16.45 5.95 10.89
N GLY A 89 15.81 5.66 12.03
CA GLY A 89 15.95 4.42 12.78
C GLY A 89 15.22 3.21 12.16
N ALA A 90 14.53 3.42 11.04
CA ALA A 90 13.73 2.41 10.32
C ALA A 90 14.33 2.09 8.94
N PRO A 91 14.14 0.87 8.41
CA PRO A 91 14.44 0.60 7.01
C PRO A 91 13.53 1.42 6.11
N ALA A 92 14.07 1.98 5.03
CA ALA A 92 13.31 2.70 4.02
C ALA A 92 13.31 1.92 2.71
N ARG A 93 12.14 1.60 2.17
CA ARG A 93 11.99 1.07 0.82
C ARG A 93 11.64 2.22 -0.12
N VAL A 94 12.47 2.44 -1.12
CA VAL A 94 12.27 3.49 -2.13
C VAL A 94 11.81 2.84 -3.43
N PHE A 95 10.85 3.46 -4.10
CA PHE A 95 10.18 2.88 -5.28
C PHE A 95 10.27 3.81 -6.47
N THR A 96 10.45 3.24 -7.66
CA THR A 96 10.54 4.01 -8.91
C THR A 96 9.18 4.54 -9.36
N GLY A 97 8.07 3.94 -8.95
CA GLY A 97 6.71 4.39 -9.22
C GLY A 97 6.11 5.24 -8.10
N PRO A 98 5.01 5.96 -8.39
CA PRO A 98 4.15 6.53 -7.35
C PRO A 98 3.51 5.40 -6.52
N ASP A 99 3.01 5.74 -5.33
CA ASP A 99 2.20 4.82 -4.51
C ASP A 99 2.84 3.46 -4.22
N CYS A 100 4.18 3.44 -4.09
CA CYS A 100 4.97 2.26 -3.77
C CYS A 100 4.86 1.14 -4.81
N THR A 101 4.73 1.53 -6.08
CA THR A 101 4.69 0.64 -7.24
C THR A 101 6.03 0.58 -7.97
N GLY A 102 6.20 -0.41 -8.85
CA GLY A 102 7.38 -0.55 -9.68
C GLY A 102 8.59 -1.20 -8.97
N GLY A 103 9.78 -0.94 -9.51
CA GLY A 103 11.03 -1.43 -8.95
C GLY A 103 11.34 -0.74 -7.62
N TYR A 104 11.97 -1.47 -6.70
CA TYR A 104 12.30 -0.94 -5.38
C TYR A 104 13.72 -1.28 -4.94
N ALA A 105 14.26 -0.44 -4.06
CA ALA A 105 15.50 -0.68 -3.34
C ALA A 105 15.28 -0.44 -1.84
N THR A 106 16.01 -1.18 -1.01
CA THR A 106 15.93 -1.05 0.46
C THR A 106 17.17 -0.36 0.98
N LEU A 107 16.97 0.72 1.74
CA LEU A 107 18.00 1.46 2.43
C LEU A 107 18.02 1.04 3.91
N ARG A 108 19.22 0.82 4.43
CA ARG A 108 19.41 0.45 5.84
C ARG A 108 19.13 1.66 6.74
N PRO A 109 18.64 1.46 7.98
CA PRO A 109 18.60 2.51 9.00
C PRO A 109 20.01 3.09 9.23
N HIS A 110 20.11 4.40 9.40
CA HIS A 110 21.40 5.12 9.55
C HIS A 110 22.45 4.67 8.52
N GLY A 111 21.99 4.45 7.29
CA GLY A 111 22.77 3.89 6.22
C GLY A 111 23.57 4.96 5.48
N ARG A 112 24.59 4.53 4.73
CA ARG A 112 25.30 5.41 3.81
C ARG A 112 24.33 5.96 2.75
N ARG A 113 24.61 7.17 2.26
CA ARG A 113 23.90 7.75 1.12
C ARG A 113 23.91 6.80 -0.08
N ALA A 114 22.73 6.57 -0.65
CA ALA A 114 22.58 5.75 -1.83
C ALA A 114 23.23 6.43 -3.06
N PRO A 115 23.71 5.66 -4.03
CA PRO A 115 24.26 6.23 -5.26
C PRO A 115 23.17 6.98 -6.05
N VAL A 116 23.61 7.91 -6.90
CA VAL A 116 22.73 8.74 -7.76
C VAL A 116 21.85 7.91 -8.72
N GLN A 117 22.20 6.65 -8.95
CA GLN A 117 21.44 5.71 -9.80
C GLN A 117 20.18 5.18 -9.12
N VAL A 118 20.05 5.33 -7.79
CA VAL A 118 18.83 4.94 -7.08
C VAL A 118 17.80 6.04 -7.26
N LEU A 119 16.83 5.77 -8.13
CA LEU A 119 15.74 6.68 -8.48
C LEU A 119 14.48 6.37 -7.68
N LEU A 120 13.75 7.40 -7.26
CA LEU A 120 12.53 7.23 -6.48
C LEU A 120 11.45 8.26 -6.76
N ARG A 121 10.20 7.83 -6.55
CA ARG A 121 8.96 8.62 -6.61
C ARG A 121 8.08 8.44 -5.38
N SER A 122 8.31 7.38 -4.62
CA SER A 122 7.65 7.14 -3.34
C SER A 122 8.56 6.37 -2.39
N VAL A 123 8.27 6.44 -1.08
CA VAL A 123 9.04 5.78 -0.02
C VAL A 123 8.11 5.19 1.03
N LEU A 124 8.46 4.01 1.54
CA LEU A 124 7.79 3.33 2.65
C LEU A 124 8.81 3.04 3.75
N PHE A 125 8.58 3.57 4.94
CA PHE A 125 9.37 3.20 6.12
C PHE A 125 8.71 2.01 6.81
N THR A 126 9.46 0.94 7.02
CA THR A 126 8.92 -0.22 7.74
C THR A 126 9.17 -0.08 9.23
N PRO A 127 8.17 -0.30 10.10
CA PRO A 127 8.41 -0.28 11.54
C PRO A 127 9.52 -1.26 11.87
N ARG A 128 10.45 -0.86 12.73
CA ARG A 128 11.40 -1.82 13.27
C ARG A 128 10.60 -2.83 14.08
N ALA A 129 10.80 -4.12 13.83
CA ALA A 129 10.15 -5.14 14.64
C ALA A 129 10.58 -4.95 16.10
N GLY A 130 9.70 -4.37 16.92
CA GLY A 130 9.81 -4.47 18.37
C GLY A 130 9.85 -5.95 18.74
N ARG A 131 10.59 -6.32 19.79
CA ARG A 131 10.50 -7.68 20.35
C ARG A 131 9.01 -7.98 20.53
N ARG A 132 8.52 -9.01 19.87
CA ARG A 132 7.12 -9.43 19.96
C ARG A 132 6.84 -9.73 21.43
N THR A 133 6.21 -8.80 22.15
CA THR A 133 5.44 -9.18 23.34
C THR A 133 4.32 -10.05 22.80
N ALA A 134 4.22 -11.26 23.36
CA ALA A 134 3.29 -12.28 22.92
C ALA A 134 1.85 -11.72 22.85
N PRO A 135 1.02 -12.18 21.90
CA PRO A 135 -0.38 -11.79 21.87
C PRO A 135 -1.06 -12.18 23.18
N CYS A 136 -1.84 -11.26 23.75
CA CYS A 136 -2.73 -11.55 24.87
C CYS A 136 -3.64 -12.72 24.49
N ARG A 137 -3.44 -13.86 25.12
CA ARG A 137 -4.32 -15.02 25.04
C ARG A 137 -5.51 -14.71 25.96
N GLY A 138 -6.68 -14.45 25.36
CA GLY A 138 -7.96 -14.48 26.06
C GLY A 138 -8.43 -15.90 26.29
#